data_AF-A0A2R6JF68-F1
#
_entry.id   AF-A0A2R6JF68-F1
#
_cell.length_a   1.000
_cell.length_b   1.000
_cell.length_c   1.000
_cell.angle_alpha   90.00
_cell.angle_beta   90.00
_cell.angle_gamma   90.00
#
_symmetry.space_group_name_H-M   'P 1'
#
loop_
_entity.id
_entity.type
_entity.pdbx_description
1 polymer ?
#
loop_
_entity_poly.entity_id
_entity_poly.type
_entity_poly.pdbx_seq_one_letter_code
_entity_poly.pdbx_strand_id
1 'polypeptide(L)'
;MLDRTTVVFETDGERGDEQFIREYVLPAMERLRERDWCQDVGFLRYGHAPHNDGGEVRVHLRGDVETIIEHESNRWETLVEDGFAYDWEVVGPEDDSDKFGPKGEEMTVRLQFLTSRMSKHVFEEFDADEELAPVDTYSEEGPVPVGWWSVLHFLADQQALSPDEEIDAYLEGIRNRLWTLGLWYDYDRADERIDDLIDSLEEIRGEVNSMTSDGG
;
A
#
# COMPACT_ATOMS: atom_id res chain seq x y z
N MET A 1 -24.35 12.54 2.93
CA MET A 1 -22.94 12.29 2.52
C MET A 1 -22.48 11.19 3.46
N LEU A 2 -21.79 10.17 2.96
CA LEU A 2 -21.32 9.09 3.84
C LEU A 2 -20.10 9.60 4.59
N ASP A 3 -20.09 9.44 5.90
CA ASP A 3 -19.01 9.95 6.73
C ASP A 3 -17.79 9.03 6.64
N ARG A 4 -16.62 9.64 6.85
CA ARG A 4 -15.32 8.98 6.81
C ARG A 4 -14.54 9.40 8.05
N THR A 5 -13.77 8.49 8.60
CA THR A 5 -12.76 8.83 9.61
C THR A 5 -11.56 7.90 9.50
N THR A 6 -10.50 8.28 10.18
CA THR A 6 -9.33 7.45 10.40
C THR A 6 -9.17 7.23 11.90
N VAL A 7 -8.93 5.98 12.27
CA VAL A 7 -8.49 5.59 13.61
C VAL A 7 -7.03 5.20 13.51
N VAL A 8 -6.18 5.86 14.27
CA VAL A 8 -4.73 5.63 14.28
C VAL A 8 -4.42 4.73 15.47
N PHE A 9 -3.64 3.68 15.24
CA PHE A 9 -3.13 2.79 16.28
C PHE A 9 -1.61 2.87 16.29
N GLU A 10 -1.03 3.15 17.46
CA GLU A 10 0.41 3.06 17.68
C GLU A 10 0.78 1.60 17.98
N THR A 11 1.79 1.05 17.31
CA THR A 11 2.19 -0.37 17.42
C THR A 11 3.71 -0.52 17.60
N ASP A 12 4.20 -1.75 17.78
CA ASP A 12 5.63 -2.07 17.95
C ASP A 12 6.38 -2.27 16.61
N GLY A 13 6.41 -1.23 15.79
CA GLY A 13 7.11 -1.23 14.50
C GLY A 13 6.49 -2.16 13.46
N GLU A 14 7.29 -2.57 12.48
CA GLU A 14 6.83 -3.41 11.37
C GLU A 14 6.20 -4.74 11.83
N ARG A 15 6.79 -5.41 12.83
CA ARG A 15 6.23 -6.66 13.34
C ARG A 15 4.93 -6.43 14.11
N GLY A 16 4.86 -5.37 14.90
CA GLY A 16 3.64 -4.96 15.61
C GLY A 16 2.49 -4.65 14.64
N ASP A 17 2.76 -3.88 13.59
CA ASP A 17 1.80 -3.58 12.53
C ASP A 17 1.20 -4.86 11.93
N GLU A 18 2.05 -5.83 11.58
CA GLU A 18 1.59 -7.08 10.99
C GLU A 18 0.72 -7.90 11.95
N GLN A 19 1.16 -8.05 13.20
CA GLN A 19 0.38 -8.76 14.22
C GLN A 19 -0.99 -8.09 14.43
N PHE A 20 -1.01 -6.76 14.54
CA PHE A 20 -2.23 -5.97 14.68
C PHE A 20 -3.16 -6.14 13.46
N ILE A 21 -2.60 -6.14 12.25
CA ILE A 21 -3.40 -6.32 11.02
C ILE A 21 -4.05 -7.69 11.00
N ARG A 22 -3.29 -8.75 11.25
CA ARG A 22 -3.79 -10.12 11.22
C ARG A 22 -4.81 -10.37 12.34
N GLU A 23 -4.57 -9.86 13.55
CA GLU A 23 -5.46 -10.07 14.71
C GLU A 23 -6.74 -9.23 14.65
N TYR A 24 -6.65 -7.97 14.22
CA TYR A 24 -7.78 -7.05 14.28
C TYR A 24 -8.26 -6.58 12.91
N VAL A 25 -7.39 -6.02 12.09
CA VAL A 25 -7.82 -5.31 10.87
C VAL A 25 -8.52 -6.25 9.89
N LEU A 26 -7.92 -7.41 9.58
CA LEU A 26 -8.51 -8.35 8.61
C LEU A 26 -9.85 -8.91 9.10
N PRO A 27 -10.00 -9.39 10.36
CA PRO A 27 -11.30 -9.79 10.90
C PRO A 27 -12.32 -8.64 10.96
N ALA A 28 -11.88 -7.41 11.27
CA ALA A 28 -12.75 -6.25 11.31
C ALA A 28 -13.29 -5.89 9.92
N MET A 29 -12.46 -5.98 8.87
CA MET A 29 -12.89 -5.73 7.49
C MET A 29 -14.03 -6.66 7.05
N GLU A 30 -14.05 -7.91 7.51
CA GLU A 30 -15.16 -8.83 7.25
C GLU A 30 -16.37 -8.49 8.11
N ARG A 31 -16.18 -8.53 9.44
CA ARG A 31 -17.27 -8.39 10.41
C ARG A 31 -18.01 -7.08 10.29
N LEU A 32 -17.31 -5.98 10.07
CA LEU A 32 -17.92 -4.65 10.00
C LEU A 32 -18.71 -4.49 8.71
N ARG A 33 -18.22 -4.99 7.57
CA ARG A 33 -18.94 -4.89 6.28
C ARG A 33 -20.23 -5.71 6.21
N GLU A 34 -20.45 -6.64 7.14
CA GLU A 34 -21.73 -7.33 7.33
C GLU A 34 -22.79 -6.47 8.03
N ARG A 35 -22.42 -5.28 8.51
CA ARG A 35 -23.31 -4.36 9.23
C ARG A 35 -23.82 -3.28 8.30
N ASP A 36 -25.12 -2.96 8.40
CA ASP A 36 -25.76 -1.94 7.56
C ASP A 36 -25.17 -0.52 7.74
N TRP A 37 -24.51 -0.26 8.87
CA TRP A 37 -23.88 1.02 9.21
C TRP A 37 -22.41 1.14 8.78
N CYS A 38 -21.78 0.07 8.30
CA CYS A 38 -20.40 0.12 7.80
C CYS A 38 -20.37 -0.24 6.31
N GLN A 39 -19.87 0.69 5.50
CA GLN A 39 -19.77 0.51 4.07
C GLN A 39 -18.44 -0.13 3.66
N ASP A 40 -17.34 0.35 4.23
CA ASP A 40 -15.99 -0.12 3.89
C ASP A 40 -15.03 0.14 5.05
N VAL A 41 -14.00 -0.70 5.11
CA VAL A 41 -12.88 -0.63 6.05
C VAL A 41 -11.61 -0.80 5.25
N GLY A 42 -10.66 0.10 5.43
CA GLY A 42 -9.36 0.06 4.77
C GLY A 42 -8.25 0.31 5.77
N PHE A 43 -7.00 0.10 5.35
CA PHE A 43 -5.86 0.37 6.22
C PHE A 43 -4.62 0.81 5.45
N LEU A 44 -3.74 1.51 6.15
CA LEU A 44 -2.39 1.84 5.73
C LEU A 44 -1.42 1.58 6.88
N ARG A 45 -0.20 1.15 6.55
CA ARG A 45 0.90 0.93 7.50
C ARG A 45 1.92 2.05 7.37
N TYR A 46 2.43 2.53 8.49
CA TYR A 46 3.44 3.57 8.56
C TYR A 46 4.65 3.17 9.42
N GLY A 47 4.67 1.98 10.01
CA GLY A 47 5.82 1.49 10.79
C GLY A 47 7.11 1.23 10.00
N HIS A 48 7.06 1.34 8.67
CA HIS A 48 8.23 1.26 7.78
C HIS A 48 8.84 2.64 7.48
N ALA A 49 8.21 3.73 7.92
CA ALA A 49 8.66 5.08 7.63
C ALA A 49 9.82 5.47 8.58
N PRO A 50 10.95 5.99 8.08
CA PRO A 50 12.16 6.21 8.89
C PRO A 50 12.02 7.31 9.95
N HIS A 51 10.96 8.11 9.91
CA HIS A 51 10.66 9.15 10.89
C HIS A 51 9.74 8.67 12.02
N ASN A 52 9.26 7.42 11.95
CA ASN A 52 8.47 6.80 13.00
C ASN A 52 9.37 5.81 13.74
N ASP A 53 9.78 6.18 14.97
CA ASP A 53 10.57 5.30 15.86
C ASP A 53 9.76 4.07 16.35
N GLY A 54 8.44 4.06 16.11
CA GLY A 54 7.50 2.98 16.40
C GLY A 54 6.67 2.57 15.18
N GLY A 55 5.70 1.69 15.39
CA GLY A 55 4.77 1.26 14.35
C GLY A 55 3.49 2.09 14.38
N GLU A 56 2.80 2.14 13.25
CA GLU A 56 1.55 2.87 13.14
C GLU A 56 0.68 2.21 12.07
N VAL A 57 -0.54 1.84 12.46
CA VAL A 57 -1.57 1.36 11.54
C VAL A 57 -2.74 2.34 11.56
N ARG A 58 -3.04 2.91 10.39
CA ARG A 58 -4.23 3.75 10.19
C ARG A 58 -5.35 2.90 9.64
N VAL A 59 -6.46 2.81 10.37
CA VAL A 59 -7.68 2.14 9.96
C VAL A 59 -8.68 3.18 9.47
N HIS A 60 -9.00 3.14 8.19
CA HIS A 60 -9.94 4.04 7.55
C HIS A 60 -11.33 3.42 7.53
N LEU A 61 -12.31 4.18 8.02
CA LEU A 61 -13.69 3.75 8.18
C LEU A 61 -14.61 4.59 7.30
N ARG A 62 -15.58 3.94 6.66
CA ARG A 62 -16.60 4.61 5.83
C ARG A 62 -17.99 4.09 6.18
N GLY A 63 -18.92 4.99 6.49
CA GLY A 63 -20.29 4.64 6.88
C GLY A 63 -20.87 5.62 7.91
N ASP A 64 -21.63 5.09 8.86
CA ASP A 64 -22.04 5.79 10.08
C ASP A 64 -20.91 5.68 11.11
N VAL A 65 -20.00 6.65 11.06
CA VAL A 65 -18.74 6.64 11.82
C VAL A 65 -18.98 6.62 13.33
N GLU A 66 -19.97 7.38 13.82
CA GLU A 66 -20.29 7.43 15.24
C GLU A 66 -20.70 6.05 15.75
N THR A 67 -21.58 5.36 15.02
CA THR A 67 -22.00 3.99 15.34
C THR A 67 -20.82 3.01 15.28
N ILE A 68 -19.92 3.13 14.29
CA ILE A 68 -18.73 2.26 14.20
C ILE A 68 -17.83 2.45 15.44
N ILE A 69 -17.53 3.70 15.81
CA ILE A 69 -16.67 4.01 16.97
C ILE A 69 -17.29 3.52 18.27
N GLU A 70 -18.58 3.78 18.49
CA GLU A 70 -19.29 3.29 19.68
C GLU A 70 -19.25 1.77 19.77
N HIS A 71 -19.38 1.06 18.63
CA HIS A 71 -19.34 -0.40 18.58
C HIS A 71 -17.94 -0.98 18.84
N GLU A 72 -16.89 -0.36 18.27
CA GLU A 72 -15.54 -0.94 18.25
C GLU A 72 -14.61 -0.44 19.36
N SER A 73 -14.87 0.74 19.96
CA SER A 73 -14.00 1.35 20.98
C SER A 73 -13.61 0.42 22.13
N ASN A 74 -14.55 -0.32 22.72
CA ASN A 74 -14.23 -1.28 23.78
C ASN A 74 -13.25 -2.38 23.32
N ARG A 75 -13.32 -2.79 22.05
CA ARG A 75 -12.39 -3.77 21.48
C ARG A 75 -11.02 -3.15 21.25
N TRP A 76 -10.94 -1.88 20.86
CA TRP A 76 -9.68 -1.15 20.72
C TRP A 76 -8.97 -1.00 22.06
N GLU A 77 -9.71 -0.70 23.13
CA GLU A 77 -9.19 -0.72 24.50
C GLU A 77 -8.63 -2.10 24.86
N THR A 78 -9.35 -3.18 24.57
CA THR A 78 -8.84 -4.55 24.80
C THR A 78 -7.56 -4.84 23.99
N LEU A 79 -7.45 -4.36 22.75
CA LEU A 79 -6.23 -4.54 21.94
C LEU A 79 -5.03 -3.81 22.56
N VAL A 80 -5.25 -2.65 23.19
CA VAL A 80 -4.21 -1.95 23.95
C VAL A 80 -3.84 -2.72 25.22
N GLU A 81 -4.83 -3.18 25.98
CA GLU A 81 -4.61 -3.99 27.19
C GLU A 81 -3.85 -5.30 26.91
N ASP A 82 -4.14 -5.93 25.77
CA ASP A 82 -3.51 -7.18 25.31
C ASP A 82 -2.13 -6.95 24.65
N GLY A 83 -1.74 -5.69 24.43
CA GLY A 83 -0.43 -5.31 23.89
C GLY A 83 -0.29 -5.41 22.38
N PHE A 84 -1.39 -5.45 21.63
CA PHE A 84 -1.38 -5.37 20.16
C PHE A 84 -1.18 -3.93 19.65
N ALA A 85 -1.53 -2.94 20.47
CA ALA A 85 -1.28 -1.52 20.24
C ALA A 85 -0.87 -0.86 21.57
N TYR A 86 -0.21 0.29 21.49
CA TYR A 86 0.16 1.10 22.65
C TYR A 86 -0.90 2.16 22.99
N ASP A 87 -1.53 2.72 21.95
CA ASP A 87 -2.60 3.70 22.07
C ASP A 87 -3.44 3.71 20.78
N TRP A 88 -4.61 4.36 20.84
CA TRP A 88 -5.43 4.64 19.67
C TRP A 88 -6.11 6.00 19.75
N GLU A 89 -6.27 6.65 18.59
CA GLU A 89 -7.00 7.92 18.50
C GLU A 89 -7.83 8.04 17.22
N VAL A 90 -8.86 8.89 17.25
CA VAL A 90 -9.69 9.23 16.09
C VAL A 90 -9.28 10.60 15.58
N VAL A 91 -8.71 10.66 14.37
CA VAL A 91 -8.12 11.90 13.81
C VAL A 91 -8.98 12.57 12.72
N GLY A 92 -10.07 11.92 12.31
CA GLY A 92 -10.92 12.39 11.22
C GLY A 92 -10.38 12.00 9.83
N PRO A 93 -11.10 12.36 8.75
CA PRO A 93 -10.66 12.05 7.40
C PRO A 93 -9.51 12.97 6.97
N GLU A 94 -8.53 12.39 6.26
CA GLU A 94 -7.50 13.16 5.55
C GLU A 94 -8.13 13.88 4.34
N ASP A 95 -7.79 15.15 4.15
CA ASP A 95 -8.20 15.96 3.00
C ASP A 95 -6.98 16.22 2.11
N ASP A 96 -6.85 15.42 1.06
CA ASP A 96 -5.80 15.55 0.04
C ASP A 96 -6.30 16.29 -1.21
N SER A 97 -7.42 17.03 -1.14
CA SER A 97 -7.99 17.72 -2.29
C SER A 97 -7.05 18.78 -2.88
N ASP A 98 -6.20 19.41 -2.07
CA ASP A 98 -5.16 20.34 -2.53
C ASP A 98 -4.10 19.65 -3.40
N LYS A 99 -3.86 18.35 -3.17
CA LYS A 99 -2.85 17.55 -3.87
C LYS A 99 -3.40 16.91 -5.14
N PHE A 100 -4.57 16.27 -5.05
CA PHE A 100 -5.13 15.47 -6.14
C PHE A 100 -6.30 16.15 -6.88
N GLY A 101 -6.78 17.29 -6.38
CA GLY A 101 -8.05 17.86 -6.78
C GLY A 101 -9.24 17.01 -6.31
N PRO A 102 -10.48 17.56 -6.34
CA PRO A 102 -11.63 16.86 -5.78
C PRO A 102 -11.91 15.48 -6.40
N LYS A 103 -11.72 15.34 -7.72
CA LYS A 103 -11.91 14.06 -8.41
C LYS A 103 -10.78 13.06 -8.14
N GLY A 104 -9.55 13.55 -8.01
CA GLY A 104 -8.40 12.71 -7.72
C GLY A 104 -8.44 12.19 -6.28
N GLU A 105 -8.89 13.02 -5.33
CA GLU A 105 -9.14 12.61 -3.95
C GLU A 105 -10.22 11.52 -3.89
N GLU A 106 -11.36 11.73 -4.55
CA GLU A 106 -12.43 10.72 -4.62
C GLU A 106 -11.92 9.39 -5.21
N MET A 107 -11.12 9.46 -6.28
CA MET A 107 -10.50 8.28 -6.87
C MET A 107 -9.53 7.60 -5.91
N THR A 108 -8.64 8.36 -5.26
CA THR A 108 -7.64 7.83 -4.33
C THR A 108 -8.30 7.09 -3.17
N VAL A 109 -9.38 7.64 -2.62
CA VAL A 109 -10.17 7.01 -1.55
C VAL A 109 -10.78 5.69 -2.04
N ARG A 110 -11.36 5.67 -3.25
CA ARG A 110 -11.91 4.42 -3.82
C ARG A 110 -10.82 3.37 -4.04
N LEU A 111 -9.66 3.79 -4.54
CA LEU A 111 -8.51 2.93 -4.74
C LEU A 111 -8.00 2.39 -3.41
N GLN A 112 -7.89 3.21 -2.36
CA GLN A 112 -7.44 2.78 -1.04
C GLN A 112 -8.30 1.65 -0.43
N PHE A 113 -9.63 1.77 -0.49
CA PHE A 113 -10.50 0.69 -0.02
C PHE A 113 -10.43 -0.55 -0.92
N LEU A 114 -10.28 -0.36 -2.24
CA LEU A 114 -10.09 -1.48 -3.16
C LEU A 114 -8.78 -2.22 -2.85
N THR A 115 -7.66 -1.51 -2.71
CA THR A 115 -6.37 -2.10 -2.41
C THR A 115 -6.36 -2.76 -1.05
N SER A 116 -7.02 -2.20 -0.03
CA SER A 116 -7.15 -2.87 1.28
C SER A 116 -7.81 -4.25 1.15
N ARG A 117 -8.88 -4.36 0.35
CA ARG A 117 -9.55 -5.66 0.08
C ARG A 117 -8.65 -6.63 -0.69
N MET A 118 -7.83 -6.13 -1.61
CA MET A 118 -6.86 -6.95 -2.33
C MET A 118 -5.75 -7.42 -1.40
N SER A 119 -5.23 -6.53 -0.55
CA SER A 119 -4.22 -6.85 0.45
C SER A 119 -4.69 -7.93 1.41
N LYS A 120 -5.98 -7.96 1.79
CA LYS A 120 -6.54 -9.07 2.58
C LYS A 120 -6.25 -10.42 1.94
N HIS A 121 -6.49 -10.58 0.64
CA HIS A 121 -6.20 -11.83 -0.06
C HIS A 121 -4.70 -12.16 -0.09
N VAL A 122 -3.84 -11.15 -0.12
CA VAL A 122 -2.39 -11.34 0.03
C VAL A 122 -2.05 -11.91 1.41
N PHE A 123 -2.60 -11.32 2.48
CA PHE A 123 -2.37 -11.82 3.85
C PHE A 123 -2.95 -13.22 4.10
N GLU A 124 -4.00 -13.61 3.36
CA GLU A 124 -4.62 -14.94 3.43
C GLU A 124 -3.83 -16.00 2.65
N GLU A 125 -3.26 -15.61 1.51
CA GLU A 125 -2.50 -16.52 0.64
C GLU A 125 -1.08 -16.77 1.16
N PHE A 126 -0.44 -15.74 1.72
CA PHE A 126 0.97 -15.77 2.11
C PHE A 126 1.15 -15.66 3.63
N ASP A 127 2.01 -16.53 4.16
CA ASP A 127 2.36 -16.54 5.59
C ASP A 127 3.19 -15.29 5.95
N ALA A 128 3.21 -14.96 7.26
CA ALA A 128 3.93 -13.79 7.77
C ALA A 128 5.44 -13.83 7.52
N ASP A 129 6.00 -15.03 7.49
CA ASP A 129 7.42 -15.29 7.26
C ASP A 129 7.77 -15.54 5.79
N GLU A 130 6.78 -15.49 4.88
CA GLU A 130 7.02 -15.61 3.45
C GLU A 130 7.49 -14.26 2.87
N GLU A 131 8.79 -14.15 2.59
CA GLU A 131 9.37 -12.96 1.98
C GLU A 131 9.02 -12.88 0.48
N LEU A 132 7.98 -12.10 0.17
CA LEU A 132 7.62 -11.75 -1.20
C LEU A 132 8.54 -10.64 -1.70
N ALA A 133 9.61 -11.02 -2.40
CA ALA A 133 10.55 -10.07 -2.96
C ALA A 133 9.83 -9.10 -3.94
N PRO A 134 10.08 -7.77 -3.86
CA PRO A 134 9.54 -6.82 -4.83
C PRO A 134 9.92 -7.18 -6.28
N VAL A 135 11.15 -7.65 -6.44
CA VAL A 135 11.72 -8.22 -7.64
C VAL A 135 12.63 -9.36 -7.19
N ASP A 136 12.56 -10.48 -7.90
CA ASP A 136 13.51 -11.61 -7.85
C ASP A 136 13.38 -12.59 -6.68
N THR A 137 12.42 -13.51 -6.80
CA THR A 137 12.36 -14.71 -5.95
C THR A 137 13.07 -15.93 -6.59
N TYR A 138 13.34 -15.92 -7.91
CA TYR A 138 13.78 -17.12 -8.66
C TYR A 138 14.60 -16.80 -9.93
N SER A 139 15.46 -15.78 -9.95
CA SER A 139 16.22 -15.34 -11.15
C SER A 139 17.12 -16.41 -11.77
N GLU A 140 17.53 -17.42 -11.00
CA GLU A 140 18.29 -18.56 -11.53
C GLU A 140 17.44 -19.52 -12.38
N GLU A 141 16.11 -19.44 -12.31
CA GLU A 141 15.18 -20.38 -12.94
C GLU A 141 14.61 -19.87 -14.28
N GLY A 142 14.75 -18.58 -14.59
CA GLY A 142 14.17 -18.00 -15.81
C GLY A 142 14.76 -16.65 -16.20
N PRO A 143 14.59 -16.24 -17.47
CA PRO A 143 15.18 -15.00 -17.99
C PRO A 143 14.46 -13.73 -17.51
N VAL A 144 13.27 -13.86 -16.92
CA VAL A 144 12.48 -12.73 -16.42
C VAL A 144 12.31 -12.89 -14.91
N PRO A 145 12.83 -11.96 -14.09
CA PRO A 145 12.64 -11.99 -12.65
C PRO A 145 11.14 -11.90 -12.29
N VAL A 146 10.69 -12.74 -11.36
CA VAL A 146 9.32 -12.72 -10.82
C VAL A 146 9.34 -12.14 -9.40
N GLY A 147 8.31 -11.36 -9.05
CA GLY A 147 8.16 -10.76 -7.73
C GLY A 147 6.86 -9.97 -7.61
N TRP A 148 6.78 -9.04 -6.66
CA TRP A 148 5.58 -8.24 -6.40
C TRP A 148 5.12 -7.40 -7.59
N TRP A 149 6.04 -7.01 -8.47
CA TRP A 149 5.70 -6.30 -9.72
C TRP A 149 4.72 -7.10 -10.59
N SER A 150 4.77 -8.44 -10.55
CA SER A 150 3.92 -9.30 -11.38
C SER A 150 2.44 -9.15 -11.02
N VAL A 151 2.10 -8.84 -9.77
CA VAL A 151 0.71 -8.56 -9.37
C VAL A 151 0.19 -7.31 -10.08
N LEU A 152 1.01 -6.25 -10.14
CA LEU A 152 0.65 -5.01 -10.82
C LEU A 152 0.47 -5.24 -12.32
N HIS A 153 1.38 -6.01 -12.93
CA HIS A 153 1.29 -6.40 -14.32
C HIS A 153 0.01 -7.17 -14.64
N PHE A 154 -0.31 -8.21 -13.86
CA PHE A 154 -1.54 -8.99 -14.08
C PHE A 154 -2.80 -8.15 -13.91
N LEU A 155 -2.81 -7.18 -13.00
CA LEU A 155 -3.94 -6.24 -12.87
C LEU A 155 -4.06 -5.32 -14.08
N ALA A 156 -2.95 -4.80 -14.60
CA ALA A 156 -2.94 -3.97 -15.81
C ALA A 156 -3.44 -4.77 -17.03
N ASP A 157 -2.94 -5.99 -17.23
CA ASP A 157 -3.36 -6.88 -18.31
C ASP A 157 -4.85 -7.25 -18.21
N GLN A 158 -5.34 -7.58 -17.01
CA GLN A 158 -6.76 -7.87 -16.78
C GLN A 158 -7.68 -6.67 -17.05
N GLN A 159 -7.16 -5.45 -16.93
CA GLN A 159 -7.86 -4.21 -17.30
C GLN A 159 -7.62 -3.82 -18.77
N ALA A 160 -6.91 -4.64 -19.54
CA ALA A 160 -6.57 -4.43 -20.94
C ALA A 160 -5.83 -3.10 -21.18
N LEU A 161 -4.95 -2.70 -20.24
CA LEU A 161 -4.02 -1.60 -20.49
C LEU A 161 -3.06 -2.01 -21.61
N SER A 162 -2.76 -1.05 -22.48
CA SER A 162 -1.65 -1.19 -23.42
C SER A 162 -0.30 -1.14 -22.68
N PRO A 163 0.77 -1.69 -23.28
CA PRO A 163 2.11 -1.56 -22.71
C PRO A 163 2.53 -0.11 -22.43
N ASP A 164 2.13 0.84 -23.28
CA ASP A 164 2.44 2.26 -23.09
C ASP A 164 1.71 2.84 -21.85
N GLU A 165 0.43 2.48 -21.65
CA GLU A 165 -0.34 2.91 -20.46
C GLU A 165 0.21 2.29 -19.17
N GLU A 166 0.66 1.04 -19.21
CA GLU A 166 1.31 0.38 -18.07
C GLU A 166 2.66 1.06 -17.73
N ILE A 167 3.47 1.40 -18.74
CA ILE A 167 4.71 2.17 -18.57
C ILE A 167 4.43 3.55 -17.94
N ASP A 168 3.41 4.27 -18.43
CA ASP A 168 3.03 5.57 -17.87
C ASP A 168 2.61 5.46 -16.40
N ALA A 169 1.85 4.41 -16.04
CA ALA A 169 1.45 4.15 -14.66
C ALA A 169 2.66 3.85 -13.76
N TYR A 170 3.60 3.02 -14.22
CA TYR A 170 4.85 2.74 -13.49
C TYR A 170 5.71 3.99 -13.34
N LEU A 171 5.80 4.83 -14.36
CA LEU A 171 6.58 6.06 -14.31
C LEU A 171 6.06 7.03 -13.25
N GLU A 172 4.74 7.22 -13.16
CA GLU A 172 4.16 8.07 -12.09
C GLU A 172 4.36 7.45 -10.69
N GLY A 173 4.32 6.11 -10.58
CA GLY A 173 4.72 5.41 -9.35
C GLY A 173 6.17 5.67 -8.96
N ILE A 174 7.11 5.54 -9.90
CA ILE A 174 8.54 5.81 -9.72
C ILE A 174 8.75 7.27 -9.29
N ARG A 175 8.14 8.24 -10.00
CA ARG A 175 8.21 9.66 -9.65
C ARG A 175 7.77 9.90 -8.21
N ASN A 176 6.64 9.32 -7.81
CA ASN A 176 6.14 9.47 -6.46
C ASN A 176 7.12 8.90 -5.41
N ARG A 177 7.67 7.70 -5.66
CA ARG A 177 8.62 7.06 -4.74
C ARG A 177 9.95 7.80 -4.64
N LEU A 178 10.48 8.33 -5.74
CA LEU A 178 11.69 9.17 -5.72
C LEU A 178 11.49 10.43 -4.88
N TRP A 179 10.32 11.07 -5.00
CA TRP A 179 9.99 12.23 -4.17
C TRP A 179 9.89 11.86 -2.69
N THR A 180 9.22 10.75 -2.38
CA THR A 180 9.15 10.22 -1.01
C THR A 180 10.54 9.89 -0.46
N LEU A 181 11.43 9.29 -1.26
CA LEU A 181 12.81 8.98 -0.87
C LEU A 181 13.56 10.26 -0.48
N GLY A 182 13.44 11.31 -1.30
CA GLY A 182 14.01 12.63 -1.03
C GLY A 182 13.47 13.29 0.25
N LEU A 183 12.16 13.15 0.50
CA LEU A 183 11.50 13.75 1.67
C LEU A 183 11.80 13.00 2.97
N TRP A 184 11.92 11.68 2.94
CA TRP A 184 12.06 10.85 4.14
C TRP A 184 13.50 10.57 4.54
N TYR A 185 14.42 10.60 3.60
CA TYR A 185 15.84 10.35 3.85
C TYR A 185 16.64 11.61 3.51
N ASP A 186 16.91 11.83 2.22
CA ASP A 186 17.56 13.02 1.69
C ASP A 186 17.49 12.99 0.15
N TYR A 187 17.69 14.16 -0.47
CA TYR A 187 17.63 14.30 -1.93
C TYR A 187 18.84 13.69 -2.65
N ASP A 188 19.99 13.54 -2.00
CA ASP A 188 21.17 12.92 -2.62
C ASP A 188 20.86 11.44 -2.94
N ARG A 189 20.19 10.73 -2.02
CA ARG A 189 19.72 9.36 -2.23
C ARG A 189 18.68 9.24 -3.35
N ALA A 190 17.84 10.27 -3.53
CA ALA A 190 16.90 10.31 -4.65
C ALA A 190 17.63 10.49 -5.99
N ASP A 191 18.65 11.35 -6.03
CA ASP A 191 19.48 11.58 -7.22
C ASP A 191 20.29 10.32 -7.57
N GLU A 192 20.92 9.66 -6.60
CA GLU A 192 21.61 8.37 -6.80
C GLU A 192 20.66 7.33 -7.41
N ARG A 193 19.42 7.26 -6.91
CA ARG A 193 18.44 6.33 -7.46
C ARG A 193 17.97 6.70 -8.87
N ILE A 194 17.97 7.98 -9.22
CA ILE A 194 17.68 8.42 -10.59
C ILE A 194 18.79 7.98 -11.53
N ASP A 195 20.05 8.15 -11.14
CA ASP A 195 21.20 7.73 -11.95
C ASP A 195 21.18 6.22 -12.21
N ASP A 196 20.91 5.39 -11.18
CA ASP A 196 20.73 3.94 -11.34
C ASP A 196 19.64 3.58 -12.36
N LEU A 197 18.52 4.31 -12.33
CA LEU A 197 17.39 4.08 -13.24
C LEU A 197 17.74 4.51 -14.67
N ILE A 198 18.51 5.57 -14.85
CA ILE A 198 19.02 6.00 -16.16
C ILE A 198 19.91 4.90 -16.74
N ASP A 199 20.89 4.42 -15.98
CA ASP A 199 21.80 3.36 -16.41
C ASP A 199 21.02 2.09 -16.81
N SER A 200 20.02 1.69 -16.02
CA SER A 200 19.15 0.55 -16.31
C SER A 200 18.35 0.73 -17.62
N LEU A 201 17.83 1.94 -17.87
CA LEU A 201 17.09 2.25 -19.10
C LEU A 201 18.02 2.28 -20.33
N GLU A 202 19.28 2.70 -20.16
CA GLU A 202 20.29 2.63 -21.23
C GLU A 202 20.65 1.19 -21.58
N GLU A 203 20.75 0.29 -20.59
CA GLU A 203 20.93 -1.14 -20.81
C GLU A 203 19.76 -1.75 -21.59
N ILE A 204 18.52 -1.51 -21.14
CA ILE A 204 17.30 -1.97 -21.84
C ILE A 204 17.26 -1.44 -23.28
N ARG A 205 17.66 -0.18 -23.50
CA ARG A 205 17.76 0.37 -24.86
C ARG A 205 18.76 -0.42 -25.72
N GLY A 206 19.88 -0.82 -25.15
CA GLY A 206 20.87 -1.70 -25.80
C GLY A 206 20.26 -3.04 -26.22
N GLU A 207 19.54 -3.69 -25.31
CA GLU A 207 18.85 -4.96 -25.57
C GLU A 207 17.83 -4.86 -26.69
N VAL A 208 16.94 -3.87 -26.65
CA VAL A 208 15.92 -3.65 -27.69
C VAL A 208 16.54 -3.42 -29.07
N ASN A 209 17.63 -2.64 -29.13
CA ASN A 209 18.36 -2.42 -30.38
C ASN A 209 19.03 -3.69 -30.90
N SER A 210 19.53 -4.55 -30.01
CA SER A 210 20.15 -5.83 -30.38
C SER A 210 19.12 -6.85 -30.92
N MET A 211 17.93 -6.93 -30.31
CA MET A 211 16.83 -7.78 -30.80
C MET A 211 16.37 -7.38 -32.21
N THR A 212 16.43 -6.09 -32.52
CA THR A 212 16.12 -5.57 -33.87
C THR A 212 17.17 -5.96 -34.90
N SER A 213 18.41 -6.22 -34.47
CA SER A 213 19.56 -6.55 -35.33
C SER A 213 19.66 -8.06 -35.65
N ASP A 214 19.21 -8.93 -34.74
CA ASP A 214 19.23 -10.39 -34.92
C ASP A 214 17.95 -10.96 -35.59
N GLY A 215 16.92 -10.13 -35.77
CA GLY A 215 15.66 -10.48 -36.44
C GLY A 215 15.56 -10.06 -37.92
N GLY A 216 16.66 -9.61 -38.54
CA GLY A 216 16.73 -9.11 -39.92
C GLY A 216 17.25 -10.09 -40.96
#